data_AF-A0A5C3PZM2-F1
#
_entry.id   AF-A0A5C3PZM2-F1
#
_cell.length_a   1.000
_cell.length_b   1.000
_cell.length_c   1.000
_cell.angle_alpha   90.00
_cell.angle_beta   90.00
_cell.angle_gamma   90.00
#
_symmetry.space_group_name_H-M   'P 1'
#
loop_
_entity.id
_entity.type
_entity.pdbx_description
1 polymer ?
#
loop_
_entity_poly.entity_id
_entity_poly.type
_entity_poly.pdbx_seq_one_letter_code
_entity_poly.pdbx_strand_id
1 'polypeptide(L)' 'MPSFAIRQEVQERYNVDRRHIYDWFHSKGLRVTKEDKRATVELKTDAMRLNV' A
#
# COMPACT_ATOMS: atom_id res chain seq x y z
N MET A 1 -1.69 3.31 3.83
CA MET A 1 -2.20 2.11 3.10
C MET A 1 -1.03 1.20 2.71
N PRO A 2 -1.06 -0.13 2.88
CA PRO A 2 0.06 -1.02 2.50
C PRO A 2 0.38 -0.95 1.00
N SER A 3 1.61 -1.26 0.63
CA SER A 3 2.09 -1.22 -0.76
C SER A 3 1.39 -2.25 -1.66
N PHE A 4 1.53 -2.10 -2.98
CA PHE A 4 0.97 -3.07 -3.93
C PHE A 4 1.55 -4.47 -3.73
N ALA A 5 2.86 -4.59 -3.51
CA ALA A 5 3.54 -5.87 -3.30
C ALA A 5 2.95 -6.63 -2.10
N ILE A 6 2.73 -5.95 -0.98
CA ILE A 6 2.11 -6.57 0.21
C ILE A 6 0.67 -7.00 -0.07
N ARG A 7 -0.11 -6.19 -0.81
CA ARG A 7 -1.49 -6.57 -1.17
C ARG A 7 -1.51 -7.79 -2.10
N GLN A 8 -0.56 -7.88 -3.03
CA GLN A 8 -0.43 -9.02 -3.94
C GLN A 8 -0.04 -10.29 -3.18
N GLU A 9 0.93 -10.21 -2.27
CA GLU A 9 1.33 -11.33 -1.42
C GLU A 9 0.17 -11.84 -0.57
N VAL A 10 -0.64 -10.95 0.00
CA VAL A 10 -1.85 -11.31 0.76
C VAL A 10 -2.90 -11.97 -0.13
N GLN A 11 -3.10 -11.45 -1.34
CA GLN A 11 -4.02 -12.02 -2.33
C GLN A 11 -3.62 -13.46 -2.68
N GLU A 12 -2.34 -13.70 -2.98
CA GLU A 12 -1.83 -15.03 -3.35
C GLU A 12 -1.82 -15.99 -2.16
N ARG A 13 -1.37 -15.54 -0.98
CA ARG A 13 -1.26 -16.37 0.23
C ARG A 13 -2.60 -16.87 0.74
N TYR A 14 -3.62 -16.02 0.70
CA TYR A 14 -4.93 -16.32 1.27
C TYR A 14 -6.01 -16.58 0.21
N ASN A 15 -5.67 -16.48 -1.08
CA ASN A 15 -6.60 -16.61 -2.21
C ASN A 15 -7.87 -15.76 -2.05
N VAL A 16 -7.68 -14.49 -1.64
CA VAL A 16 -8.79 -13.54 -1.38
C VAL A 16 -8.87 -12.48 -2.47
N ASP A 17 -10.08 -12.10 -2.87
CA ASP A 17 -10.24 -10.98 -3.80
C ASP A 17 -9.73 -9.66 -3.20
N ARG A 18 -9.14 -8.82 -4.06
CA ARG A 18 -8.60 -7.50 -3.71
C ARG A 18 -9.56 -6.62 -2.92
N ARG A 19 -10.89 -6.75 -3.12
CA ARG A 19 -11.92 -5.98 -2.40
C ARG A 19 -11.84 -6.23 -0.90
N HIS A 20 -11.73 -7.50 -0.49
CA HIS A 20 -11.63 -7.86 0.92
C HIS A 20 -10.36 -7.32 1.57
N ILE A 21 -9.26 -7.27 0.80
CA ILE A 21 -8.00 -6.69 1.25
C ILE A 21 -8.20 -5.20 1.55
N TYR A 22 -8.84 -4.44 0.64
CA TYR A 22 -9.16 -3.02 0.87
C TYR A 22 -10.07 -2.82 2.08
N ASP A 23 -11.18 -3.57 2.15
CA ASP A 23 -12.17 -3.42 3.22
C ASP A 23 -11.56 -3.73 4.59
N TRP A 24 -10.69 -4.75 4.67
CA TRP A 24 -9.97 -5.09 5.90
C TRP A 24 -9.02 -3.96 6.33
N PHE A 25 -8.16 -3.44 5.43
CA PHE A 25 -7.27 -2.33 5.78
C PHE A 25 -8.05 -1.05 6.12
N HIS A 26 -9.15 -0.78 5.44
CA HIS A 26 -10.04 0.33 5.76
C HIS A 26 -10.70 0.17 7.14
N SER A 27 -11.08 -1.04 7.53
CA SER A 27 -11.62 -1.34 8.87
C SER A 27 -10.60 -1.07 9.99
N LYS A 28 -9.31 -1.14 9.67
CA LYS A 28 -8.20 -0.83 10.59
C LYS A 28 -7.77 0.65 10.55
N GLY A 29 -8.53 1.51 9.87
CA GLY A 29 -8.21 2.93 9.73
C GLY A 29 -7.10 3.24 8.71
N LEU A 30 -6.55 2.22 8.03
CA LEU A 30 -5.51 2.37 7.02
C LEU A 30 -6.14 2.74 5.67
N ARG A 31 -6.65 3.96 5.58
CA ARG A 31 -7.19 4.54 4.33
C ARG A 31 -6.11 5.31 3.59
N VAL A 32 -6.19 5.34 2.26
CA VAL A 32 -5.41 6.30 1.46
C VAL A 32 -6.01 7.67 1.68
N THR A 33 -5.35 8.50 2.48
CA THR A 33 -5.71 9.92 2.62
C THR A 33 -5.05 10.74 1.49
N LYS A 34 -5.54 11.97 1.25
CA LYS A 34 -4.90 12.89 0.29
C LYS A 34 -3.45 13.25 0.70
N GLU A 35 -3.13 13.17 1.99
CA GLU A 35 -1.77 13.36 2.51
C GLU A 35 -0.86 12.13 2.26
N ASP A 36 -1.40 10.91 2.36
CA ASP A 36 -0.68 9.66 2.05
C ASP A 36 -0.18 9.62 0.59
N LYS A 37 -0.89 10.28 -0.33
CA LYS A 37 -0.45 10.44 -1.73
C LYS A 37 0.87 11.20 -1.84
N ARG A 38 1.13 12.17 -0.95
CA ARG A 38 2.41 12.92 -0.93
C ARG A 38 3.52 12.08 -0.32
N ALA A 39 3.25 11.43 0.82
CA ALA A 39 4.22 10.57 1.50
C ALA A 39 4.68 9.38 0.64
N THR A 40 3.79 8.77 -0.14
CA THR A 40 4.15 7.66 -1.04
C THR A 40 5.00 8.13 -2.23
N VAL A 41 4.78 9.36 -2.71
CA VAL A 41 5.60 9.96 -3.76
C VAL A 41 6.98 10.32 -3.21
N GLU A 42 7.05 10.91 -2.00
CA GLU A 42 8.31 11.28 -1.36
C GLU A 42 9.20 10.06 -1.08
N LEU A 43 8.66 8.98 -0.53
CA LEU A 43 9.38 7.72 -0.29
C LEU A 43 9.93 7.08 -1.58
N LYS A 44 9.18 7.16 -2.69
CA LYS A 44 9.67 6.70 -4.00
C LYS A 44 10.79 7.58 -4.55
N THR A 45 10.75 8.88 -4.28
CA THR A 45 11.74 9.84 -4.76
C THR A 45 13.04 9.75 -3.96
N ASP A 46 12.95 9.49 -2.66
CA ASP A 46 14.09 9.28 -1.77
C ASP A 46 14.81 7.96 -2.06
N ALA A 47 14.06 6.87 -2.27
CA ALA A 47 14.60 5.58 -2.68
C ALA A 47 15.33 5.64 -4.05
N MET A 48 14.90 6.52 -4.96
CA MET A 48 15.60 6.75 -6.23
C MET A 48 16.87 7.60 -6.08
N ARG A 49 16.94 8.48 -5.07
CA ARG A 49 18.13 9.32 -4.82
C ARG A 49 19.28 8.58 -4.14
N LEU A 50 18.98 7.58 -3.33
CA LEU A 50 19.98 6.78 -2.60
C LEU A 50 20.64 5.70 -3.48
N ASN A 51 20.27 5.61 -4.76
CA ASN A 51 20.76 4.62 -5.71
C ASN A 51 21.70 5.23 -6.78
N VAL A 52 22.31 6.38 -6.49
CA VAL A 52 23.31 7.10 -7.31
C VAL A 52 24.64 7.14 -6.58
#